data_AF-A0A2W1MG86-F1
#
_entry.id   AF-A0A2W1MG86-F1
#
_cell.length_a   1.000
_cell.length_b   1.000
_cell.length_c   1.000
_cell.angle_alpha   90.00
_cell.angle_beta   90.00
_cell.angle_gamma   90.00
#
_symmetry.space_group_name_H-M   'P 1'
#
loop_
_entity.id
_entity.type
_entity.pdbx_description
1 polymer ?
#
loop_
_entity_poly.entity_id
_entity_poly.type
_entity_poly.pdbx_seq_one_letter_code
_entity_poly.pdbx_strand_id
1 'polypeptide(L)'
;MTLRKALYALALFLTPALAFAHPGHDSSGLMAGVAHPITGLDHLLAMLAVGLWAAQQQGAARWALPVTFVGTMLLGGLLGFEGLELPFMETGIAASVLALGLLVAVAVRPPMFVAVGLTALFALAHGVAHGLELPELSSTWG
;
A
#
# COMPACT_ATOMS: atom_id res chain seq x y z
N MET A 1 -16.67 -18.01 5.19
CA MET A 1 -15.59 -18.22 4.20
C MET A 1 -15.30 -19.72 4.13
N THR A 2 -15.15 -20.30 2.94
CA THR A 2 -14.87 -21.75 2.82
C THR A 2 -13.45 -22.07 3.26
N LEU A 3 -13.24 -23.21 3.94
CA LEU A 3 -11.94 -23.63 4.53
C LEU A 3 -10.78 -23.56 3.53
N ARG A 4 -11.05 -23.83 2.25
CA ARG A 4 -10.06 -23.72 1.16
C ARG A 4 -9.51 -22.30 1.01
N LYS A 5 -10.35 -21.27 1.13
CA LYS A 5 -9.94 -19.86 1.03
C LYS A 5 -9.06 -19.42 2.20
N ALA A 6 -9.32 -19.96 3.41
CA ALA A 6 -8.50 -19.69 4.59
C ALA A 6 -7.12 -20.35 4.48
N LEU A 7 -7.03 -21.56 3.90
CA LEU A 7 -5.76 -22.24 3.66
C LEU A 7 -4.89 -21.52 2.61
N TYR A 8 -5.50 -20.97 1.55
CA TYR A 8 -4.75 -20.15 0.58
C TYR A 8 -4.24 -18.85 1.22
N ALA A 9 -5.05 -18.19 2.06
CA ALA A 9 -4.62 -16.99 2.78
C ALA A 9 -3.47 -17.28 3.77
N LEU A 10 -3.53 -18.40 4.49
CA LEU A 10 -2.48 -18.83 5.40
C LEU A 10 -1.18 -19.19 4.66
N ALA A 11 -1.28 -19.86 3.52
CA ALA A 11 -0.13 -20.19 2.67
C ALA A 11 0.56 -18.92 2.14
N LEU A 12 -0.21 -17.90 1.75
CA LEU A 12 0.30 -16.59 1.35
C LEU A 12 0.93 -15.81 2.51
N PHE A 13 0.46 -16.01 3.74
CA PHE A 13 1.02 -15.35 4.92
C PHE A 13 2.41 -15.89 5.32
N LEU A 14 2.74 -17.12 4.90
CA LEU A 14 4.00 -17.81 5.21
C LEU A 14 5.11 -17.56 4.17
N THR A 15 4.82 -16.90 3.06
CA THR A 15 5.80 -16.62 1.98
C THR A 15 6.92 -15.62 2.31
N PRO A 16 6.81 -14.68 3.28
CA PRO A 16 7.88 -13.70 3.55
C PRO A 16 9.21 -14.34 3.97
N ALA A 17 9.18 -15.57 4.52
CA ALA A 17 10.39 -16.30 4.90
C ALA A 17 11.27 -16.74 3.69
N LEU A 18 10.79 -16.60 2.45
CA LEU A 18 11.47 -17.00 1.22
C LEU A 18 12.00 -15.82 0.38
N ALA A 19 11.84 -14.58 0.84
CA ALA A 19 12.30 -13.41 0.09
C ALA A 19 13.84 -13.29 0.18
N PHE A 20 14.51 -13.61 -0.92
CA PHE A 20 15.93 -13.36 -1.17
C PHE A 20 16.25 -11.87 -1.04
N ALA A 21 16.78 -11.46 0.11
CA ALA A 21 17.18 -10.10 0.45
C ALA A 21 18.51 -9.67 -0.21
N HIS A 22 18.58 -9.67 -1.54
CA HIS A 22 19.59 -8.89 -2.27
C HIS A 22 18.89 -7.74 -2.99
N PRO A 23 19.03 -6.48 -2.54
CA PRO A 23 18.60 -5.33 -3.30
C PRO A 23 19.34 -5.34 -4.64
N GLY A 24 18.60 -5.40 -5.76
CA GLY A 24 19.19 -5.24 -7.08
C GLY A 24 19.71 -3.80 -7.23
N HIS A 25 21.01 -3.62 -7.29
CA HIS A 25 21.69 -2.32 -7.26
C HIS A 25 21.66 -1.53 -8.60
N ASP A 26 20.71 -1.77 -9.51
CA ASP A 26 20.86 -1.33 -10.92
C ASP A 26 19.76 -0.40 -11.46
N SER A 27 18.82 0.09 -10.64
CA SER A 27 17.79 1.03 -11.14
C SER A 27 17.69 2.29 -10.29
N SER A 28 18.36 3.36 -10.73
CA SER A 28 18.17 4.75 -10.29
C SER A 28 17.39 5.55 -11.34
N GLY A 29 16.83 6.70 -10.95
CA GLY A 29 16.18 7.64 -11.87
C GLY A 29 14.67 7.41 -12.12
N LEU A 30 14.10 8.17 -13.06
CA LEU A 30 12.64 8.26 -13.24
C LEU A 30 11.96 6.91 -13.51
N MET A 31 12.57 6.04 -14.33
CA MET A 31 12.00 4.72 -14.63
C MET A 31 11.99 3.81 -13.42
N ALA A 32 13.00 3.88 -12.55
CA ALA A 32 13.01 3.17 -11.28
C ALA A 32 11.90 3.68 -10.37
N GLY A 33 11.71 5.00 -10.27
CA GLY A 33 10.61 5.61 -9.51
C GLY A 33 9.22 5.23 -10.02
N VAL A 34 9.02 5.07 -11.33
CA VAL A 34 7.74 4.58 -11.89
C VAL A 34 7.54 3.07 -11.66
N ALA A 35 8.62 2.28 -11.71
CA ALA A 35 8.56 0.84 -11.47
C ALA A 35 8.38 0.50 -9.97
N HIS A 36 8.86 1.37 -9.07
CA HIS A 36 8.91 1.14 -7.62
C HIS A 36 7.57 0.69 -7.01
N PRO A 37 6.42 1.35 -7.29
CA PRO A 37 5.12 0.94 -6.74
C PRO A 37 4.63 -0.42 -7.27
N ILE A 38 5.18 -0.89 -8.39
CA ILE A 38 4.81 -2.17 -9.01
C ILE A 38 5.68 -3.30 -8.44
N THR A 39 6.92 -2.99 -8.07
CA THR A 39 7.87 -3.96 -7.48
C THR A 39 7.67 -4.16 -5.97
N GLY A 40 7.14 -3.15 -5.26
CA GLY A 40 6.75 -3.26 -3.86
C GLY A 40 5.49 -4.12 -3.65
N LEU A 41 5.64 -5.29 -3.03
CA LEU A 41 4.51 -6.21 -2.82
C LEU A 41 3.44 -5.65 -1.88
N ASP A 42 3.84 -4.96 -0.83
CA ASP A 42 2.95 -4.29 0.13
C ASP A 42 2.07 -3.22 -0.56
N HIS A 43 2.68 -2.41 -1.42
CA HIS A 43 2.03 -1.36 -2.21
C HIS A 43 1.07 -1.92 -3.24
N LEU A 44 1.51 -2.93 -3.99
CA LEU A 44 0.67 -3.61 -4.97
C LEU A 44 -0.56 -4.24 -4.29
N LEU A 45 -0.37 -4.90 -3.15
CA LEU A 45 -1.46 -5.48 -2.37
C LEU A 45 -2.39 -4.40 -1.81
N ALA A 46 -1.88 -3.29 -1.30
CA ALA A 46 -2.68 -2.18 -0.80
C ALA A 46 -3.50 -1.53 -1.93
N MET A 47 -2.91 -1.25 -3.08
CA MET A 47 -3.59 -0.70 -4.26
C MET A 47 -4.69 -1.63 -4.76
N LEU A 48 -4.40 -2.92 -4.88
CA LEU A 48 -5.38 -3.92 -5.31
C LEU A 48 -6.51 -4.07 -4.29
N ALA A 49 -6.19 -4.10 -2.99
CA ALA A 49 -7.18 -4.20 -1.94
C ALA A 49 -8.09 -2.97 -1.91
N VAL A 50 -7.55 -1.75 -2.03
CA VAL A 50 -8.35 -0.52 -2.12
C VAL A 50 -9.21 -0.51 -3.37
N GLY A 51 -8.68 -0.90 -4.53
CA GLY A 51 -9.45 -0.99 -5.77
C GLY A 51 -10.61 -1.99 -5.68
N LEU A 52 -10.35 -3.17 -5.13
CA LEU A 52 -11.37 -4.21 -4.92
C LEU A 52 -12.40 -3.78 -3.87
N TRP A 53 -11.97 -3.17 -2.78
CA TRP A 53 -12.87 -2.66 -1.76
C TRP A 53 -13.74 -1.52 -2.30
N ALA A 54 -13.16 -0.59 -3.07
CA ALA A 54 -13.91 0.47 -3.74
C ALA A 54 -14.96 -0.10 -4.71
N ALA A 55 -14.64 -1.17 -5.43
CA ALA A 55 -15.60 -1.87 -6.31
C ALA A 55 -16.73 -2.55 -5.52
N GLN A 56 -16.49 -2.94 -4.26
CA GLN A 56 -17.52 -3.48 -3.37
C GLN A 56 -18.44 -2.38 -2.81
N GLN A 57 -18.01 -1.12 -2.80
CA GLN A 57 -18.79 0.02 -2.33
C GLN A 57 -19.82 0.50 -3.36
N GLN A 58 -20.74 1.35 -2.92
CA GLN A 58 -21.83 1.90 -3.74
C GLN A 58 -21.71 3.43 -3.87
N GLY A 59 -22.30 3.98 -4.93
CA GLY A 59 -22.35 5.42 -5.17
C GLY A 59 -20.96 6.05 -5.32
N ALA A 60 -20.78 7.27 -4.79
CA ALA A 60 -19.54 8.03 -4.94
C ALA A 60 -18.33 7.39 -4.25
N ALA A 61 -18.52 6.49 -3.27
CA ALA A 61 -17.42 5.83 -2.57
C ALA A 61 -16.55 4.99 -3.51
N ARG A 62 -17.14 4.47 -4.59
CA ARG A 62 -16.43 3.68 -5.61
C ARG A 62 -15.27 4.45 -6.26
N TRP A 63 -15.40 5.77 -6.38
CA TRP A 63 -14.35 6.65 -6.92
C TRP A 63 -13.59 7.41 -5.83
N ALA A 64 -14.27 7.75 -4.74
CA ALA A 64 -13.63 8.47 -3.63
C ALA A 64 -12.46 7.69 -3.05
N LEU A 65 -12.58 6.36 -2.89
CA LEU A 65 -11.53 5.54 -2.29
C LEU A 65 -10.23 5.55 -3.13
N PRO A 66 -10.23 5.19 -4.43
CA PRO A 66 -9.02 5.24 -5.24
C PRO A 66 -8.41 6.64 -5.34
N VAL A 67 -9.24 7.67 -5.50
CA VAL A 67 -8.76 9.07 -5.58
C VAL A 67 -8.12 9.50 -4.26
N THR A 68 -8.76 9.17 -3.13
CA THR A 68 -8.20 9.44 -1.80
C THR A 68 -6.88 8.71 -1.63
N PHE A 69 -6.81 7.44 -2.01
CA PHE A 69 -5.58 6.66 -1.91
C PHE A 69 -4.43 7.34 -2.67
N VAL A 70 -4.60 7.61 -3.96
CA VAL A 70 -3.56 8.25 -4.78
C VAL A 70 -3.18 9.63 -4.24
N GLY A 71 -4.16 10.45 -3.89
CA GLY A 71 -3.90 11.80 -3.38
C GLY A 71 -3.14 11.80 -2.05
N THR A 72 -3.56 10.97 -1.10
CA THR A 72 -2.92 10.89 0.22
C THR A 72 -1.56 10.19 0.14
N MET A 73 -1.40 9.25 -0.78
CA MET A 73 -0.13 8.60 -1.07
C MET A 73 0.92 9.60 -1.54
N LEU A 74 0.56 10.48 -2.47
CA LEU A 74 1.44 11.55 -2.95
C LEU A 74 1.84 12.49 -1.80
N LEU A 75 0.88 12.88 -0.96
CA LEU A 75 1.17 13.71 0.22
C LEU A 75 2.11 13.01 1.20
N GLY A 76 1.89 11.72 1.49
CA GLY A 76 2.78 10.93 2.32
C GLY A 76 4.18 10.82 1.73
N GLY A 77 4.28 10.58 0.42
CA GLY A 77 5.55 10.53 -0.32
C GLY A 77 6.36 11.82 -0.18
N LEU A 78 5.71 12.97 -0.33
CA LEU A 78 6.37 14.26 -0.11
C LEU A 78 6.84 14.42 1.34
N LEU A 79 6.04 14.03 2.33
CA LEU A 79 6.44 14.12 3.73
C LEU A 79 7.62 13.19 4.07
N GLY A 80 7.60 11.96 3.56
CA GLY A 80 8.71 11.02 3.73
C GLY A 80 9.98 11.51 3.03
N PHE A 81 9.85 12.12 1.85
CA PHE A 81 10.98 12.71 1.14
C PHE A 81 11.63 13.86 1.93
N GLU A 82 10.84 14.65 2.65
CA GLU A 82 11.34 15.67 3.59
C GLU A 82 11.90 15.07 4.90
N GLY A 83 11.96 13.74 5.02
CA GLY A 83 12.55 13.05 6.16
C GLY A 83 11.59 12.78 7.32
N LEU A 84 10.26 12.82 7.10
CA LEU A 84 9.30 12.42 8.14
C LEU A 84 9.42 10.92 8.41
N GLU A 85 9.94 10.56 9.57
CA GLU A 85 9.94 9.17 10.05
C GLU A 85 8.76 8.93 11.00
N LEU A 86 8.05 7.82 10.80
CA LEU A 86 7.00 7.37 11.71
C LEU A 86 7.47 6.15 12.51
N PRO A 87 7.20 6.09 13.82
CA PRO A 87 7.52 4.91 14.61
C PRO A 87 6.67 3.72 14.14
N PHE A 88 7.26 2.51 14.21
CA PHE A 88 6.60 1.26 13.84
C PHE A 88 6.13 1.18 12.37
N MET A 89 6.81 1.86 11.45
CA MET A 89 6.43 1.96 10.03
C MET A 89 6.11 0.59 9.39
N GLU A 90 7.06 -0.34 9.45
CA GLU A 90 6.91 -1.69 8.87
C GLU A 90 5.69 -2.43 9.45
N THR A 91 5.52 -2.35 10.77
CA THR A 91 4.38 -2.99 11.46
C THR A 91 3.06 -2.31 11.07
N GLY A 92 3.06 -1.00 10.93
CA GLY A 92 1.90 -0.22 10.48
C GLY A 92 1.48 -0.56 9.05
N ILE A 93 2.44 -0.69 8.14
CA ILE A 93 2.22 -1.14 6.75
C ILE A 93 1.65 -2.55 6.74
N ALA A 94 2.30 -3.51 7.41
CA ALA A 94 1.81 -4.89 7.48
C ALA A 94 0.38 -4.98 8.06
N ALA A 95 0.11 -4.23 9.14
CA ALA A 95 -1.22 -4.17 9.75
C ALA A 95 -2.27 -3.56 8.81
N SER A 96 -1.90 -2.55 8.03
CA SER A 96 -2.81 -1.92 7.07
C SER A 96 -3.17 -2.84 5.90
N VAL A 97 -2.21 -3.59 5.37
CA VAL A 97 -2.45 -4.60 4.32
C VAL A 97 -3.38 -5.70 4.85
N LEU A 98 -3.14 -6.18 6.07
CA LEU A 98 -4.02 -7.15 6.72
C LEU A 98 -5.44 -6.59 6.91
N ALA A 99 -5.56 -5.35 7.42
CA ALA A 99 -6.84 -4.70 7.64
C ALA A 99 -7.63 -4.50 6.34
N LEU A 100 -6.99 -4.00 5.28
CA LEU A 100 -7.60 -3.85 3.96
C LEU A 100 -8.01 -5.21 3.38
N GLY A 101 -7.16 -6.23 3.50
CA GLY A 101 -7.46 -7.59 3.08
C GLY A 101 -8.69 -8.17 3.80
N LEU A 102 -8.84 -7.92 5.10
CA LEU A 102 -10.02 -8.34 5.87
C LEU A 102 -11.29 -7.59 5.46
N LEU A 103 -11.19 -6.27 5.26
CA LEU A 103 -12.32 -5.45 4.79
C LEU A 103 -12.84 -5.95 3.45
N VAL A 104 -11.93 -6.27 2.53
CA VAL A 104 -12.24 -6.88 1.23
C VAL A 104 -12.85 -8.28 1.39
N ALA A 105 -12.24 -9.13 2.22
CA ALA A 105 -12.63 -10.53 2.38
C ALA A 105 -14.04 -10.70 2.97
N VAL A 106 -14.42 -9.80 3.89
CA VAL A 106 -15.75 -9.77 4.52
C VAL A 106 -16.72 -8.87 3.74
N ALA A 107 -16.22 -8.12 2.75
CA ALA A 107 -16.97 -7.18 1.94
C ALA A 107 -17.75 -6.15 2.78
N VAL A 108 -17.08 -5.62 3.81
CA VAL A 108 -17.69 -4.63 4.73
C VAL A 108 -17.96 -3.33 3.96
N ARG A 109 -19.15 -2.78 4.14
CA ARG A 109 -19.58 -1.52 3.49
C ARG A 109 -19.88 -0.44 4.53
N PRO A 110 -18.86 0.15 5.16
CA PRO A 110 -19.09 1.18 6.18
C PRO A 110 -19.53 2.51 5.52
N PRO A 111 -20.01 3.47 6.31
CA PRO A 111 -20.27 4.83 5.83
C PRO A 111 -19.05 5.42 5.13
N MET A 112 -19.30 6.26 4.11
CA MET A 112 -18.25 6.80 3.22
C MET A 112 -17.09 7.46 3.98
N PHE A 113 -17.37 8.23 5.03
CA PHE A 113 -16.33 8.93 5.80
C PHE A 113 -15.35 7.95 6.48
N VAL A 114 -15.84 6.80 6.96
CA VAL A 114 -15.01 5.76 7.56
C VAL A 114 -14.13 5.14 6.48
N ALA A 115 -14.72 4.82 5.33
CA ALA A 115 -14.00 4.19 4.24
C ALA A 115 -12.87 5.11 3.71
N VAL A 116 -13.20 6.37 3.46
CA VAL A 116 -12.24 7.39 3.04
C VAL A 116 -11.17 7.62 4.11
N GLY A 117 -11.55 7.73 5.38
CA GLY A 117 -10.60 7.96 6.48
C GLY A 117 -9.59 6.82 6.65
N LEU A 118 -10.05 5.56 6.59
CA LEU A 118 -9.17 4.39 6.62
C LEU A 118 -8.25 4.35 5.41
N THR A 119 -8.78 4.60 4.21
CA THR A 119 -7.98 4.66 2.98
C THR A 119 -6.91 5.75 3.06
N ALA A 120 -7.25 6.95 3.53
CA ALA A 120 -6.31 8.05 3.69
C ALA A 120 -5.21 7.71 4.70
N LEU A 121 -5.57 7.15 5.86
CA LEU A 121 -4.62 6.76 6.90
C LEU A 121 -3.59 5.76 6.37
N PHE A 122 -4.06 4.69 5.74
CA PHE A 122 -3.17 3.64 5.23
C PHE A 122 -2.35 4.12 4.03
N ALA A 123 -2.93 4.92 3.14
CA ALA A 123 -2.21 5.53 2.02
C ALA A 123 -1.11 6.50 2.52
N LEU A 124 -1.37 7.27 3.58
CA LEU A 124 -0.38 8.19 4.12
C LEU A 124 0.84 7.43 4.66
N ALA A 125 0.63 6.36 5.44
CA ALA A 125 1.71 5.56 6.01
C ALA A 125 2.59 4.92 4.91
N HIS A 126 1.96 4.30 3.91
CA HIS A 126 2.67 3.76 2.75
C HIS A 126 3.42 4.87 1.99
N GLY A 127 2.78 6.02 1.79
CA GLY A 127 3.38 7.17 1.12
C GLY A 127 4.65 7.63 1.81
N VAL A 128 4.61 7.81 3.13
CA VAL A 128 5.78 8.23 3.92
C VAL A 128 6.92 7.21 3.79
N ALA A 129 6.65 5.90 3.88
CA ALA A 129 7.68 4.88 3.71
C ALA A 129 8.36 4.96 2.33
N HIS A 130 7.57 5.08 1.26
CA HIS A 130 8.13 5.30 -0.08
C HIS A 130 8.93 6.59 -0.19
N GLY A 131 8.44 7.68 0.42
CA GLY A 131 9.14 8.96 0.44
C GLY A 131 10.54 8.87 1.04
N LEU A 132 10.71 8.07 2.09
CA LEU A 132 11.99 7.86 2.77
C LEU A 132 12.99 7.04 1.93
N GLU A 133 12.50 6.16 1.05
CA GLU A 133 13.34 5.32 0.16
C GLU A 133 13.78 6.06 -1.12
N LEU A 134 13.05 7.11 -1.54
CA LEU A 134 13.33 7.85 -2.77
C LEU A 134 14.69 8.58 -2.81
N PRO A 135 15.19 9.21 -1.73
CA PRO A 135 16.49 9.88 -1.73
C PRO A 135 17.65 8.96 -2.12
N GLU A 136 17.61 7.68 -1.73
CA GLU A 136 18.64 6.69 -2.08
C GLU A 136 18.64 6.34 -3.58
N LEU A 137 17.51 6.56 -4.28
CA LEU A 137 17.34 6.29 -5.71
C LEU A 137 17.54 7.54 -6.60
N SER A 138 17.84 8.69 -5.98
CA SER A 138 17.84 9.99 -6.65
C SER A 138 19.18 10.32 -7.34
N SER A 139 19.42 9.75 -8.52
CA SER A 139 20.17 10.47 -9.55
C SER A 139 19.17 11.09 -10.52
N THR A 140 19.24 12.42 -10.68
CA THR A 140 18.35 13.16 -11.58
C THR A 140 18.55 12.79 -13.06
N TRP A 141 19.61 12.06 -13.40
CA TRP A 141 20.04 11.76 -14.78
C TRP A 141 20.62 10.35 -15.02
N GLY A 142 20.55 9.42 -14.05
CA GLY A 142 21.35 8.19 -14.09
C GLY A 142 22.62 8.33 -13.27
#